data_AF-A0A127P9Q9-F1
#
_entry.id   AF-A0A127P9Q9-F1
#
_cell.length_a   1.000
_cell.length_b   1.000
_cell.length_c   1.000
_cell.angle_alpha   90.00
_cell.angle_beta   90.00
_cell.angle_gamma   90.00
#
_symmetry.space_group_name_H-M   'P 1'
#
loop_
_entity.id
_entity.type
_entity.pdbx_description
1 polymer ?
#
loop_
_entity_poly.entity_id
_entity_poly.type
_entity_poly.pdbx_seq_one_letter_code
_entity_poly.pdbx_strand_id
1 'polypeptide(L)'
;MANPSSNTPTDGTSPAGANAAQPSPPAAAAPDPVAPVVHKPGDPEVEATFVFVDAVKHGIKGLTVKIEGGGKSETATTGVDGTAVTWTDAKRGQPIKIYVKKKSGDFDLKGTVTPKLDVNNYTIQSPEYHLEAITKLDAEEQLETDLHIPTVKDGEVMTVERLTGELAPFIASKQMVSEIGKVLKDTPTKKKTVTEDPKTHKKKTKIEIEHHYKAVETGKPRTVAMYVLGSRLNYPKSLDVSDAMYKWMQNELNQTLISMKVIKAGDPGIEIAAIKAVTTQEAGGSGFVINGLPKILFERHIFYDLTAPPAPAKGKKPQPHPYAKFPDICNPDQGGYDNGLGKEVFGEVEFEKKLSYEDRHELFQYERFVKAALLDKDAAIRACSWGAFQVIAKPYAEFGYSSPSEIANTCMESIDGHCRLFIAFLKSKDKKSAIASLYNKNWEDFTTKYNGGGWRTTNPDYASNMKRNYENFK
;
A
#
# COMPACT_ATOMS: atom_id res chain seq x y z
N MET A 1 -47.60 -19.38 45.87
CA MET A 1 -47.29 -19.93 47.20
C MET A 1 -45.76 -19.89 47.33
N ALA A 2 -45.22 -18.81 47.88
CA ALA A 2 -44.81 -18.65 49.28
C ALA A 2 -43.42 -19.26 49.59
N ASN A 3 -42.43 -18.37 49.72
CA ASN A 3 -41.14 -18.54 50.43
C ASN A 3 -41.37 -18.98 51.88
N PRO A 4 -40.41 -19.59 52.62
CA PRO A 4 -39.24 -18.89 53.20
C PRO A 4 -37.99 -19.82 53.37
N SER A 5 -36.79 -19.42 53.83
CA SER A 5 -36.47 -18.82 55.13
C SER A 5 -34.99 -18.41 55.26
N SER A 6 -34.78 -17.48 56.19
CA SER A 6 -33.58 -16.81 56.70
C SER A 6 -32.63 -17.69 57.52
N ASN A 7 -31.36 -17.28 57.65
CA ASN A 7 -30.73 -16.90 58.93
C ASN A 7 -29.22 -16.57 58.80
N THR A 8 -28.84 -15.37 59.22
CA THR A 8 -27.56 -14.99 59.87
C THR A 8 -27.65 -15.34 61.38
N PRO A 9 -26.62 -15.23 62.29
CA PRO A 9 -25.47 -14.29 62.29
C PRO A 9 -24.16 -14.79 62.97
N THR A 10 -23.18 -13.86 63.10
CA THR A 10 -22.22 -13.63 64.21
C THR A 10 -20.71 -13.86 64.03
N ASP A 11 -20.00 -12.80 64.43
CA ASP A 11 -18.57 -12.50 64.48
C ASP A 11 -17.78 -13.24 65.57
N GLY A 12 -16.45 -13.27 65.41
CA GLY A 12 -15.50 -13.61 66.48
C GLY A 12 -14.01 -13.38 66.16
N THR A 13 -13.54 -12.15 66.47
CA THR A 13 -12.26 -11.79 67.14
C THR A 13 -10.85 -12.07 66.55
N SER A 14 -10.06 -10.96 66.48
CA SER A 14 -8.60 -10.72 66.22
C SER A 14 -7.64 -11.34 67.28
N PRO A 15 -6.27 -11.13 67.33
CA PRO A 15 -5.41 -10.11 66.68
C PRO A 15 -3.90 -10.46 66.33
N ALA A 16 -3.19 -9.44 65.82
CA ALA A 16 -1.72 -9.19 65.79
C ALA A 16 -0.84 -10.08 64.88
N GLY A 17 0.08 -9.61 64.04
CA GLY A 17 0.61 -8.29 63.73
C GLY A 17 2.04 -8.47 63.18
N ALA A 18 2.34 -8.05 61.95
CA ALA A 18 3.71 -7.79 61.43
C ALA A 18 3.65 -7.21 60.01
N ASN A 19 4.49 -6.20 59.76
CA ASN A 19 4.61 -5.36 58.56
C ASN A 19 4.50 -6.08 57.21
N ALA A 20 3.60 -5.59 56.34
CA ALA A 20 3.74 -5.68 54.90
C ALA A 20 3.42 -4.32 54.27
N ALA A 21 4.31 -3.86 53.40
CA ALA A 21 4.24 -2.58 52.71
C ALA A 21 2.88 -2.36 52.03
N GLN A 22 2.34 -1.14 52.14
CA GLN A 22 1.18 -0.75 51.34
C GLN A 22 1.53 -0.87 49.84
N PRO A 23 0.68 -1.49 49.01
CA PRO A 23 0.85 -1.44 47.57
C PRO A 23 0.66 0.01 47.10
N SER A 24 1.60 0.49 46.28
CA SER A 24 1.51 1.76 45.58
C SER A 24 0.16 1.90 44.87
N PRO A 25 -0.43 3.12 44.81
CA PRO A 25 -1.59 3.35 43.96
C PRO A 25 -1.23 2.97 42.51
N PRO A 26 -2.17 2.40 41.73
CA PRO A 26 -1.90 2.14 40.31
C PRO A 26 -1.48 3.45 39.64
N ALA A 27 -0.37 3.39 38.91
CA ALA A 27 0.11 4.50 38.10
C ALA A 27 -1.05 4.99 37.22
N ALA A 28 -1.34 6.28 37.27
CA ALA A 28 -2.27 6.91 36.35
C ALA A 28 -1.80 6.59 34.92
N ALA A 29 -2.69 5.98 34.13
CA ALA A 29 -2.44 5.68 32.73
C ALA A 29 -1.96 6.95 32.02
N ALA A 30 -0.93 6.82 31.18
CA ALA A 30 -0.54 7.89 30.27
C ALA A 30 -1.76 8.28 29.41
N PRO A 31 -2.01 9.57 29.17
CA PRO A 31 -3.08 9.97 28.25
C PRO A 31 -2.77 9.40 26.86
N ASP A 32 -3.79 8.83 26.22
CA ASP A 32 -3.69 8.34 24.85
C ASP A 32 -3.17 9.44 23.92
N PRO A 33 -2.31 9.11 22.94
CA PRO A 33 -1.90 10.07 21.92
C PRO A 33 -3.13 10.56 21.16
N VAL A 34 -3.37 11.87 21.19
CA VAL A 34 -4.46 12.52 20.45
C VAL A 34 -4.22 12.30 18.96
N ALA A 35 -5.21 11.74 18.26
CA ALA A 35 -5.14 11.53 16.81
C ALA A 35 -4.94 12.85 16.05
N PRO A 36 -4.17 12.87 14.94
CA PRO A 36 -4.00 14.07 14.14
C PRO A 36 -5.34 14.56 13.57
N VAL A 37 -5.56 15.88 13.63
CA VAL A 37 -6.78 16.52 13.13
C VAL A 37 -6.67 16.67 11.61
N VAL A 38 -7.64 16.09 10.89
CA VAL A 38 -7.71 16.13 9.41
C VAL A 38 -8.16 17.53 8.97
N HIS A 39 -7.30 18.27 8.25
CA HIS A 39 -7.60 19.62 7.78
C HIS A 39 -7.75 19.72 6.24
N LYS A 40 -8.83 20.33 5.76
CA LYS A 40 -9.15 20.58 4.34
C LYS A 40 -8.50 21.89 3.81
N PRO A 41 -8.33 22.05 2.49
CA PRO A 41 -7.98 23.34 1.91
C PRO A 41 -9.03 24.42 2.25
N GLY A 42 -8.61 25.46 2.98
CA GLY A 42 -9.50 26.48 3.54
C GLY A 42 -9.88 26.24 5.01
N ASP A 43 -9.43 25.15 5.62
CA ASP A 43 -9.63 24.96 7.06
C ASP A 43 -8.95 26.06 7.87
N PRO A 44 -9.61 26.49 8.95
CA PRO A 44 -9.11 27.58 9.76
C PRO A 44 -7.84 27.20 10.49
N GLU A 45 -7.45 25.93 10.56
CA GLU A 45 -6.39 25.43 11.43
C GLU A 45 -5.22 24.81 10.61
N VAL A 46 -3.98 25.03 11.03
CA VAL A 46 -2.74 24.55 10.37
C VAL A 46 -1.74 24.05 11.40
N GLU A 47 -0.84 23.14 10.99
CA GLU A 47 0.31 22.75 11.80
C GLU A 47 1.51 23.64 11.52
N ALA A 48 2.17 24.17 12.54
CA ALA A 48 3.39 24.98 12.38
C ALA A 48 4.54 24.44 13.22
N THR A 49 5.65 24.08 12.58
CA THR A 49 6.90 23.77 13.29
C THR A 49 7.75 25.02 13.44
N PHE A 50 8.23 25.30 14.66
CA PHE A 50 9.08 26.45 14.96
C PHE A 50 10.55 26.06 15.09
N VAL A 51 11.39 26.64 14.24
CA VAL A 51 12.83 26.42 14.23
C VAL A 51 13.58 27.73 14.51
N PHE A 52 14.49 27.69 15.48
CA PHE A 52 15.30 28.82 15.91
C PHE A 52 16.72 28.68 15.36
N VAL A 53 17.12 29.63 14.53
CA VAL A 53 18.44 29.60 13.87
C VAL A 53 19.24 30.87 14.13
N ASP A 54 20.56 30.76 14.07
CA ASP A 54 21.48 31.89 14.15
C ASP A 54 21.49 32.72 12.85
N ALA A 55 22.30 33.77 12.82
CA ALA A 55 22.42 34.69 11.69
C ALA A 55 22.96 34.04 10.39
N VAL A 56 23.50 32.82 10.45
CA VAL A 56 23.98 32.06 9.30
C VAL A 56 23.16 30.77 9.08
N LYS A 57 22.00 30.66 9.72
CA LYS A 57 21.00 29.58 9.61
C LYS A 57 21.38 28.24 10.25
N HIS A 58 22.26 28.22 11.25
CA HIS A 58 22.44 27.01 12.07
C HIS A 58 21.44 26.96 13.22
N GLY A 59 20.96 25.75 13.55
CA GLY A 59 20.06 25.52 14.67
C GLY A 59 20.64 25.94 16.02
N ILE A 60 19.87 26.69 16.81
CA ILE A 60 20.27 27.11 18.15
C ILE A 60 19.75 26.09 19.16
N LYS A 61 20.64 25.25 19.68
CA LYS A 61 20.33 24.24 20.69
C LYS A 61 20.19 24.82 22.10
N GLY A 62 19.24 24.31 22.88
CA GLY A 62 19.15 24.54 24.33
C GLY A 62 18.44 25.82 24.75
N LEU A 63 17.73 26.50 23.85
CA LEU A 63 16.88 27.63 24.20
C LEU A 63 15.59 27.13 24.85
N THR A 64 15.25 27.60 26.04
CA THR A 64 13.91 27.41 26.59
C THR A 64 12.96 28.45 25.98
N VAL A 65 11.97 27.98 25.24
CA VAL A 65 11.00 28.83 24.54
C VAL A 65 9.59 28.50 25.00
N LYS A 66 8.73 29.51 25.02
CA LYS A 66 7.30 29.36 25.29
C LYS A 66 6.52 29.88 24.09
N ILE A 67 5.58 29.10 23.58
CA ILE A 67 4.74 29.45 22.43
C ILE A 67 3.30 29.54 22.89
N GLU A 68 2.58 30.59 22.48
CA GLU A 68 1.21 30.86 22.90
C GLU A 68 0.34 31.28 21.70
N GLY A 69 -0.80 30.63 21.49
CA GLY A 69 -1.70 30.92 20.37
C GLY A 69 -2.98 30.09 20.44
N GLY A 70 -4.10 30.59 19.91
CA GLY A 70 -5.35 29.80 19.83
C GLY A 70 -5.91 29.30 21.18
N GLY A 71 -5.51 29.88 22.31
CA GLY A 71 -5.90 29.43 23.66
C GLY A 71 -4.98 28.38 24.30
N LYS A 72 -3.95 27.91 23.58
CA LYS A 72 -2.92 26.98 24.07
C LYS A 72 -1.62 27.73 24.42
N SER A 73 -0.88 27.20 25.39
CA SER A 73 0.46 27.65 25.77
C SER A 73 1.37 26.44 26.00
N GLU A 74 2.54 26.40 25.39
CA GLU A 74 3.49 25.29 25.52
C GLU A 74 4.91 25.80 25.73
N THR A 75 5.70 25.12 26.57
CA THR A 75 7.11 25.45 26.82
C THR A 75 7.99 24.28 26.41
N ALA A 76 9.00 24.53 25.58
CA ALA A 76 9.91 23.52 25.05
C ALA A 76 11.36 23.99 25.13
N THR A 77 12.31 23.07 24.97
CA THR A 77 13.73 23.39 24.83
C THR A 77 14.23 22.94 23.46
N THR A 78 14.91 23.83 22.74
CA THR A 78 15.29 23.57 21.34
C THR A 78 16.31 22.44 21.17
N GLY A 79 16.11 21.63 20.14
CA GLY A 79 16.99 20.55 19.70
C GLY A 79 18.28 21.03 19.02
N VAL A 80 19.13 20.08 18.60
CA VAL A 80 20.43 20.36 17.94
C VAL A 80 20.26 21.15 16.64
N ASP A 81 19.16 20.90 15.94
CA ASP A 81 18.72 21.54 14.71
C ASP A 81 17.96 22.86 14.95
N GLY A 82 17.78 23.28 16.20
CA GLY A 82 17.04 24.48 16.58
C GLY A 82 15.52 24.30 16.66
N THR A 83 15.01 23.09 16.41
CA THR A 83 13.57 22.78 16.47
C THR A 83 13.07 22.86 17.91
N ALA A 84 12.00 23.61 18.15
CA ALA A 84 11.41 23.78 19.47
C ALA A 84 10.18 22.90 19.70
N VAL A 85 9.14 23.12 18.89
CA VAL A 85 7.82 22.50 19.07
C VAL A 85 7.08 22.52 17.74
N THR A 86 6.25 21.50 17.55
CA THR A 86 5.25 21.42 16.50
C THR A 86 3.91 21.84 17.08
N TRP A 87 3.33 22.89 16.53
CA TRP A 87 2.10 23.48 17.01
C TRP A 87 0.93 23.05 16.14
N THR A 88 0.13 22.13 16.67
CA THR A 88 -1.12 21.67 16.06
C THR A 88 -2.22 22.74 16.25
N ASP A 89 -3.19 22.79 15.34
CA ASP A 89 -4.41 23.62 15.45
C ASP A 89 -4.20 25.16 15.39
N ALA A 90 -3.16 25.65 14.70
CA ALA A 90 -2.93 27.08 14.56
C ALA A 90 -3.99 27.76 13.67
N LYS A 91 -4.74 28.71 14.23
CA LYS A 91 -5.78 29.41 13.46
C LYS A 91 -5.23 30.43 12.46
N ARG A 92 -5.60 30.32 11.19
CA ARG A 92 -5.29 31.29 10.12
C ARG A 92 -5.81 32.67 10.49
N GLY A 93 -4.99 33.68 10.27
CA GLY A 93 -5.25 35.07 10.67
C GLY A 93 -5.05 35.36 12.17
N GLN A 94 -4.80 34.35 13.00
CA GLN A 94 -4.50 34.55 14.43
C GLN A 94 -2.99 34.48 14.69
N PRO A 95 -2.42 35.44 15.45
CA PRO A 95 -1.00 35.44 15.74
C PRO A 95 -0.64 34.40 16.81
N ILE A 96 0.39 33.62 16.53
CA ILE A 96 1.08 32.76 17.50
C ILE A 96 2.26 33.55 18.05
N LYS A 97 2.30 33.73 19.36
CA LYS A 97 3.35 34.47 20.07
C LYS A 97 4.46 33.54 20.51
N ILE A 98 5.69 33.98 20.34
CA ILE A 98 6.89 33.20 20.63
C ILE A 98 7.71 33.97 21.65
N TYR A 99 7.95 33.33 22.79
CA TYR A 99 8.72 33.85 23.90
C TYR A 99 9.99 33.02 24.12
N VAL A 100 11.07 33.67 24.55
CA VAL A 100 12.31 33.00 24.93
C VAL A 100 12.64 33.33 26.39
N LYS A 101 13.02 32.31 27.16
CA LYS A 101 13.37 32.46 28.58
C LYS A 101 14.70 33.19 28.74
N LYS A 102 14.70 34.24 29.56
CA LYS A 102 15.90 34.98 29.97
C LYS A 102 16.67 34.21 31.03
N LYS A 103 17.94 34.60 31.22
CA LYS A 103 18.77 34.16 32.35
C LYS A 103 18.17 34.52 33.71
N SER A 104 17.31 35.56 33.80
CA SER A 104 16.58 35.92 35.02
C SER A 104 15.47 34.95 35.40
N GLY A 105 15.09 34.05 34.47
CA GLY A 105 13.97 33.12 34.65
C GLY A 105 12.68 33.54 33.92
N ASP A 106 12.53 34.82 33.58
CA ASP A 106 11.32 35.35 32.93
C ASP A 106 11.32 35.12 31.40
N PHE A 107 10.13 35.07 30.80
CA PHE A 107 9.96 34.94 29.35
C PHE A 107 9.77 36.31 28.67
N ASP A 108 10.55 36.58 27.63
CA ASP A 108 10.39 37.77 26.78
C ASP A 108 9.76 37.41 25.44
N LEU A 109 8.80 38.22 24.98
CA LEU A 109 8.21 38.08 23.64
C LEU A 109 9.27 38.41 22.59
N LYS A 110 9.60 37.44 21.74
CA LYS A 110 10.63 37.55 20.70
C LYS A 110 10.06 37.57 19.30
N GLY A 111 8.85 37.08 19.09
CA GLY A 111 8.16 37.33 17.84
C GLY A 111 6.74 36.84 17.78
N THR A 112 6.10 37.08 16.63
CA THR A 112 4.81 36.50 16.28
C THR A 112 4.84 35.89 14.90
N VAL A 113 4.12 34.78 14.72
CA VAL A 113 3.90 34.11 13.44
C VAL A 113 2.40 34.05 13.20
N THR A 114 1.93 34.62 12.08
CA THR A 114 0.51 34.59 11.71
C THR A 114 0.35 33.84 10.38
N PRO A 115 -0.27 32.64 10.37
CA PRO A 115 -0.61 31.94 9.14
C PRO A 115 -1.64 32.74 8.33
N LYS A 116 -1.41 32.97 7.03
CA LYS A 116 -2.36 33.70 6.17
C LYS A 116 -3.37 32.75 5.48
N LEU A 117 -4.40 33.36 4.90
CA LEU A 117 -5.45 32.68 4.12
C LEU A 117 -4.93 32.11 2.79
N ASP A 118 -3.96 32.78 2.16
CA ASP A 118 -3.30 32.28 0.95
C ASP A 118 -2.28 31.19 1.28
N VAL A 119 -2.35 30.10 0.52
CA VAL A 119 -1.58 28.87 0.73
C VAL A 119 -0.07 29.20 0.81
N ASN A 120 0.57 28.75 1.91
CA ASN A 120 2.01 28.85 2.19
C ASN A 120 2.60 30.24 2.55
N ASN A 121 1.77 31.25 2.88
CA ASN A 121 2.26 32.56 3.31
C ASN A 121 2.15 32.77 4.84
N TYR A 122 3.21 33.31 5.45
CA TYR A 122 3.24 33.77 6.85
C TYR A 122 3.79 35.18 6.93
N THR A 123 3.39 35.90 7.98
CA THR A 123 4.14 37.07 8.46
C THR A 123 4.84 36.68 9.75
N ILE A 124 6.16 36.83 9.77
CA ILE A 124 7.01 36.68 10.95
C ILE A 124 7.48 38.06 11.37
N GLN A 125 7.21 38.44 12.62
CA GLN A 125 7.69 39.68 13.23
C GLN A 125 8.63 39.33 14.38
N SER A 126 9.93 39.47 14.19
CA SER A 126 10.95 39.21 15.21
C SER A 126 12.10 40.21 15.08
N PRO A 127 12.39 41.04 16.10
CA PRO A 127 13.47 42.02 16.05
C PRO A 127 14.87 41.44 16.37
N GLU A 128 14.95 40.21 16.90
CA GLU A 128 16.19 39.66 17.48
C GLU A 128 16.62 38.28 16.95
N TYR A 129 15.69 37.50 16.37
CA TYR A 129 15.96 36.13 15.89
C TYR A 129 15.42 35.90 14.48
N HIS A 130 16.12 35.09 13.69
CA HIS A 130 15.57 34.48 12.48
C HIS A 130 14.72 33.28 12.90
N LEU A 131 13.40 33.40 12.73
CA LEU A 131 12.44 32.35 13.03
C LEU A 131 11.98 31.76 11.70
N GLU A 132 12.04 30.44 11.55
CA GLU A 132 11.47 29.72 10.41
C GLU A 132 10.21 28.98 10.88
N ALA A 133 9.12 29.10 10.12
CA ALA A 133 7.86 28.38 10.33
C ALA A 133 7.46 27.67 9.04
N ILE A 134 7.19 26.38 9.12
CA ILE A 134 6.81 25.53 7.99
C ILE A 134 5.44 24.94 8.35
N THR A 135 4.39 25.20 7.55
CA THR A 135 3.19 24.36 7.60
C THR A 135 3.28 23.32 6.51
N LYS A 136 3.07 22.06 6.86
CA LYS A 136 2.83 20.98 5.92
C LYS A 136 1.43 20.44 6.15
N LEU A 137 0.73 20.13 5.07
CA LEU A 137 0.19 18.78 4.97
C LEU A 137 1.30 18.00 4.27
N ASP A 138 1.60 16.78 4.71
CA ASP A 138 2.51 15.97 3.89
C ASP A 138 1.79 15.62 2.57
N ALA A 139 2.56 15.50 1.49
CA ALA A 139 2.02 15.37 0.14
C ALA A 139 1.31 14.01 -0.07
N GLU A 140 1.58 13.03 0.79
CA GLU A 140 1.02 11.69 0.77
C GLU A 140 -0.37 11.72 1.43
N GLU A 141 -0.48 12.26 2.64
CA GLU A 141 -1.71 12.43 3.42
C GLU A 141 -2.71 13.38 2.75
N GLN A 142 -2.24 14.45 2.11
CA GLN A 142 -3.12 15.38 1.37
C GLN A 142 -3.72 14.71 0.13
N LEU A 143 -2.94 13.86 -0.53
CA LEU A 143 -3.36 13.13 -1.71
C LEU A 143 -4.28 11.94 -1.35
N GLU A 144 -3.98 11.23 -0.25
CA GLU A 144 -4.85 10.18 0.30
C GLU A 144 -6.22 10.72 0.77
N THR A 145 -6.25 11.95 1.32
CA THR A 145 -7.49 12.58 1.85
C THR A 145 -8.37 13.18 0.73
N ASP A 146 -7.78 13.84 -0.27
CA ASP A 146 -8.54 14.51 -1.33
C ASP A 146 -9.11 13.51 -2.36
N LEU A 147 -8.43 12.39 -2.61
CA LEU A 147 -8.79 11.44 -3.66
C LEU A 147 -10.03 10.59 -3.34
N HIS A 148 -10.59 10.62 -2.12
CA HIS A 148 -11.70 9.76 -1.68
C HIS A 148 -11.51 8.31 -2.17
N ILE A 149 -10.30 7.77 -1.98
CA ILE A 149 -9.93 6.47 -2.54
C ILE A 149 -10.73 5.39 -1.79
N PRO A 150 -11.44 4.53 -2.51
CA PRO A 150 -12.11 3.38 -1.93
C PRO A 150 -11.16 2.47 -1.15
N THR A 151 -11.54 2.09 0.06
CA THR A 151 -10.78 1.16 0.90
C THR A 151 -11.44 -0.21 0.92
N VAL A 152 -10.63 -1.27 1.01
CA VAL A 152 -11.11 -2.61 1.40
C VAL A 152 -11.11 -2.69 2.92
N LYS A 153 -12.22 -3.13 3.50
CA LYS A 153 -12.37 -3.23 4.95
C LYS A 153 -11.61 -4.45 5.48
N ASP A 154 -11.26 -4.43 6.76
CA ASP A 154 -10.69 -5.62 7.40
C ASP A 154 -11.66 -6.80 7.29
N GLY A 155 -11.14 -7.96 6.88
CA GLY A 155 -11.92 -9.17 6.59
C GLY A 155 -12.74 -9.16 5.29
N GLU A 156 -12.73 -8.08 4.51
CA GLU A 156 -13.39 -8.04 3.20
C GLU A 156 -12.51 -8.66 2.11
N VAL A 157 -13.11 -9.54 1.30
CA VAL A 157 -12.45 -10.13 0.13
C VAL A 157 -12.53 -9.15 -1.04
N MET A 158 -11.38 -8.78 -1.60
CA MET A 158 -11.33 -8.00 -2.85
C MET A 158 -12.00 -8.77 -3.99
N THR A 159 -12.76 -8.07 -4.85
CA THR A 159 -13.33 -8.65 -6.07
C THR A 159 -12.81 -7.96 -7.31
N VAL A 160 -12.84 -8.67 -8.44
CA VAL A 160 -12.44 -8.15 -9.74
C VAL A 160 -13.36 -7.02 -10.19
N GLU A 161 -14.63 -7.04 -9.78
CA GLU A 161 -15.57 -5.95 -10.01
C GLU A 161 -15.13 -4.66 -9.31
N ARG A 162 -14.73 -4.73 -8.04
CA ARG A 162 -14.20 -3.57 -7.32
C ARG A 162 -12.87 -3.12 -7.91
N LEU A 163 -11.99 -4.06 -8.22
CA LEU A 163 -10.68 -3.78 -8.79
C LEU A 163 -10.77 -3.06 -10.15
N THR A 164 -11.65 -3.54 -11.04
CA THR A 164 -11.79 -3.04 -12.42
C THR A 164 -12.86 -1.95 -12.57
N GLY A 165 -13.65 -1.69 -11.54
CA GLY A 165 -14.64 -0.61 -11.49
C GLY A 165 -14.20 0.50 -10.55
N GLU A 166 -14.46 0.28 -9.26
CA GLU A 166 -14.24 1.27 -8.20
C GLU A 166 -12.78 1.73 -8.08
N LEU A 167 -11.82 0.80 -8.16
CA LEU A 167 -10.39 1.08 -8.01
C LEU A 167 -9.65 1.33 -9.32
N ALA A 168 -10.28 1.02 -10.47
CA ALA A 168 -9.63 1.14 -11.78
C ALA A 168 -9.06 2.54 -12.09
N PRO A 169 -9.76 3.65 -11.75
CA PRO A 169 -9.23 4.99 -11.95
C PRO A 169 -7.92 5.26 -11.22
N PHE A 170 -7.59 4.50 -10.18
CA PHE A 170 -6.41 4.72 -9.35
C PHE A 170 -5.24 3.78 -9.71
N ILE A 171 -5.52 2.64 -10.35
CA ILE A 171 -4.52 1.64 -10.75
C ILE A 171 -3.98 1.90 -12.16
N ALA A 172 -4.84 2.38 -13.04
CA ALA A 172 -4.50 2.64 -14.44
C ALA A 172 -4.21 4.12 -14.75
N SER A 173 -4.34 5.01 -13.77
CA SER A 173 -3.97 6.42 -13.92
C SER A 173 -2.58 6.69 -13.34
N LYS A 174 -1.79 7.42 -14.11
CA LYS A 174 -0.57 8.04 -13.62
C LYS A 174 -0.91 9.49 -13.30
N GLN A 175 -1.16 9.79 -12.03
CA GLN A 175 -1.24 11.19 -11.63
C GLN A 175 0.19 11.71 -11.45
N MET A 176 0.60 12.62 -12.34
CA MET A 176 1.85 13.34 -12.17
C MET A 176 1.57 14.55 -11.30
N VAL A 177 1.90 14.44 -10.02
CA VAL A 177 2.01 15.63 -9.17
C VAL A 177 3.41 16.19 -9.40
N SER A 178 3.50 17.35 -10.05
CA SER A 178 4.71 18.15 -9.99
C SER A 178 4.70 18.91 -8.67
N GLU A 179 5.63 18.61 -7.75
CA GLU A 179 5.91 19.54 -6.65
C GLU A 179 6.24 20.92 -7.23
N ILE A 180 5.43 21.93 -6.89
CA ILE A 180 5.86 23.33 -7.01
C ILE A 180 6.46 23.73 -5.66
N GLY A 181 7.76 23.48 -5.53
CA GLY A 181 8.67 24.38 -4.81
C GLY A 181 9.18 23.94 -3.45
N LYS A 182 10.52 23.97 -3.31
CA LYS A 182 11.18 24.26 -2.03
C LYS A 182 11.11 25.78 -1.82
N VAL A 183 10.72 26.23 -0.62
CA VAL A 183 10.80 27.67 -0.27
C VAL A 183 12.27 28.05 -0.24
N LEU A 184 12.69 28.81 -1.24
CA LEU A 184 14.10 29.18 -1.41
C LEU A 184 14.32 30.70 -1.46
N LYS A 185 13.26 31.52 -1.40
CA LYS A 185 13.40 32.98 -1.54
C LYS A 185 12.62 33.75 -0.49
N ASP A 186 13.40 34.39 0.38
CA ASP A 186 12.98 35.38 1.36
C ASP A 186 13.06 36.78 0.73
N THR A 187 11.97 37.54 0.81
CA THR A 187 11.91 38.96 0.46
C THR A 187 11.58 39.77 1.71
N PRO A 188 12.61 40.22 2.46
CA PRO A 188 12.39 40.97 3.69
C PRO A 188 12.07 42.43 3.43
N THR A 189 11.01 42.94 4.06
CA THR A 189 10.60 44.34 4.08
C THR A 189 10.92 44.94 5.43
N LYS A 190 11.75 45.99 5.49
CA LYS A 190 12.14 46.62 6.77
C LYS A 190 11.29 47.86 7.06
N LYS A 191 10.58 47.87 8.18
CA LYS A 191 9.83 49.02 8.70
C LYS A 191 10.56 49.62 9.90
N LYS A 192 11.06 50.84 9.75
CA LYS A 192 11.74 51.58 10.81
C LYS A 192 10.74 52.49 11.51
N THR A 193 10.51 52.25 12.80
CA THR A 193 9.71 53.13 13.66
C THR A 193 10.62 53.77 14.68
N VAL A 194 10.67 55.10 14.73
CA VAL A 194 11.45 55.84 15.73
C VAL A 194 10.46 56.40 16.74
N THR A 195 10.62 56.01 17.99
CA THR A 195 9.80 56.49 19.11
C THR A 195 10.71 57.29 20.04
N GLU A 196 10.35 58.53 20.32
CA GLU A 196 11.08 59.39 21.24
C GLU A 196 10.47 59.26 22.64
N ASP A 197 11.30 58.94 23.63
CA ASP A 197 10.84 58.88 25.01
C ASP A 197 10.46 60.29 25.49
N PRO A 198 9.19 60.53 25.87
CA PRO A 198 8.69 61.87 26.13
C PRO A 198 9.26 62.52 27.41
N LYS A 199 9.97 61.78 28.27
CA LYS A 199 10.61 62.32 29.48
C LYS A 199 12.10 62.58 29.31
N THR A 200 12.77 61.76 28.50
CA THR A 200 14.23 61.79 28.37
C THR A 200 14.72 62.27 27.00
N HIS A 201 13.81 62.50 26.04
CA HIS A 201 14.08 62.87 24.65
C HIS A 201 15.00 61.89 23.90
N LYS A 202 15.26 60.70 24.47
CA LYS A 202 16.08 59.68 23.82
C LYS A 202 15.24 58.98 22.76
N LYS A 203 15.74 59.01 21.52
CA LYS A 203 15.13 58.33 20.37
C LYS A 203 15.46 56.85 20.41
N LYS A 204 14.44 56.00 20.54
CA LYS A 204 14.55 54.55 20.42
C LYS A 204 14.06 54.12 19.04
N THR A 205 14.97 53.56 18.25
CA THR A 205 14.63 53.02 16.92
C THR A 205 14.24 51.56 17.05
N LYS A 206 13.04 51.21 16.60
CA LYS A 206 12.60 49.83 16.40
C LYS A 206 12.63 49.53 14.90
N ILE A 207 13.38 48.52 14.49
CA ILE A 207 13.37 48.01 13.12
C ILE A 207 12.58 46.72 13.14
N GLU A 208 11.46 46.71 12.44
CA GLU A 208 10.63 45.54 12.24
C GLU A 208 10.93 45.01 10.84
N ILE A 209 11.27 43.72 10.74
CA ILE A 209 11.58 43.07 9.46
C ILE A 209 10.43 42.10 9.19
N GLU A 210 9.64 42.40 8.16
CA GLU A 210 8.57 41.53 7.68
C GLU A 210 9.14 40.65 6.56
N HIS A 211 9.23 39.35 6.79
CA HIS A 211 9.68 38.39 5.80
C HIS A 211 8.50 37.92 4.95
N HIS A 212 8.60 38.09 3.62
CA HIS A 212 7.67 37.50 2.67
C HIS A 212 8.38 36.34 1.96
N TYR A 213 7.87 35.13 2.17
CA TYR A 213 8.38 33.94 1.51
C TYR A 213 7.58 33.70 0.23
N LYS A 214 8.28 33.43 -0.88
CA LYS A 214 7.63 33.01 -2.14
C LYS A 214 8.07 31.59 -2.47
N ALA A 215 7.12 30.70 -2.74
CA ALA A 215 7.40 29.41 -3.33
C ALA A 215 8.09 29.62 -4.69
N VAL A 216 9.27 29.03 -4.88
CA VAL A 216 9.99 29.09 -6.16
C VAL A 216 9.65 27.82 -6.92
N GLU A 217 9.08 27.97 -8.11
CA GLU A 217 8.92 26.88 -9.08
C GLU A 217 10.33 26.43 -9.51
N THR A 218 10.75 25.26 -9.05
CA THR A 218 12.12 24.76 -9.24
C THR A 218 12.40 24.26 -10.65
N GLY A 219 11.36 24.18 -11.51
CA GLY A 219 11.43 23.66 -12.88
C GLY A 219 11.90 22.21 -12.98
N LYS A 220 12.10 21.53 -11.84
CA LYS A 220 12.54 20.15 -11.76
C LYS A 220 11.35 19.34 -11.24
N PRO A 221 10.70 18.52 -12.07
CA PRO A 221 9.64 17.65 -11.58
C PRO A 221 10.26 16.65 -10.61
N ARG A 222 9.85 16.69 -9.33
CA ARG A 222 9.79 15.46 -8.56
C ARG A 222 8.54 14.75 -9.05
N THR A 223 8.72 13.73 -9.88
CA THR A 223 7.62 12.88 -10.31
C THR A 223 7.42 11.83 -9.22
N VAL A 224 6.39 11.99 -8.39
CA VAL A 224 5.89 10.87 -7.59
C VAL A 224 4.90 10.13 -8.49
N ALA A 225 5.27 8.92 -8.89
CA ALA A 225 4.35 8.01 -9.56
C ALA A 225 3.75 7.12 -8.48
N MET A 226 2.58 7.50 -7.97
CA MET A 226 1.84 6.64 -7.06
C MET A 226 1.13 5.56 -7.87
N TYR A 227 1.59 4.33 -7.73
CA TYR A 227 0.74 3.18 -8.02
C TYR A 227 -0.17 3.04 -6.82
N VAL A 228 -1.41 3.53 -6.92
CA VAL A 228 -2.39 3.33 -5.84
C VAL A 228 -2.73 1.84 -5.84
N LEU A 229 -2.01 1.06 -5.02
CA LEU A 229 -2.48 -0.14 -4.34
C LEU A 229 -1.34 -0.75 -3.51
N GLY A 230 -1.53 -0.79 -2.19
CA GLY A 230 -0.89 -1.81 -1.35
C GLY A 230 -0.52 -1.41 0.06
N SER A 231 -1.51 -1.25 0.95
CA SER A 231 -1.24 -1.35 2.40
C SER A 231 -2.33 -2.04 3.22
N ARG A 232 -3.45 -2.51 2.63
CA ARG A 232 -4.58 -3.06 3.42
C ARG A 232 -5.29 -4.31 2.87
N LEU A 233 -4.72 -5.04 1.91
CA LEU A 233 -5.23 -6.37 1.58
C LEU A 233 -4.48 -7.42 2.39
N ASN A 234 -5.20 -8.08 3.29
CA ASN A 234 -4.64 -8.90 4.36
C ASN A 234 -4.44 -10.36 3.90
N TYR A 235 -3.83 -10.56 2.74
CA TYR A 235 -3.49 -11.91 2.26
C TYR A 235 -1.99 -12.16 2.43
N PRO A 236 -1.60 -13.26 3.10
CA PRO A 236 -0.19 -13.58 3.28
C PRO A 236 0.46 -13.84 1.91
N LYS A 237 1.67 -13.31 1.70
CA LYS A 237 2.49 -13.56 0.49
C LYS A 237 2.82 -15.05 0.32
N SER A 238 2.77 -15.84 1.39
CA SER A 238 3.13 -17.26 1.41
C SER A 238 2.12 -18.15 0.68
N LEU A 239 2.66 -19.18 0.02
CA LEU A 239 1.92 -20.27 -0.58
C LEU A 239 1.63 -21.35 0.48
N ASP A 240 0.90 -21.00 1.53
CA ASP A 240 0.60 -21.95 2.61
C ASP A 240 -0.65 -22.78 2.27
N VAL A 241 -0.44 -23.87 1.54
CA VAL A 241 -1.52 -24.83 1.23
C VAL A 241 -1.71 -25.77 2.43
N SER A 242 -2.93 -25.77 2.99
CA SER A 242 -3.25 -26.61 4.15
C SER A 242 -3.27 -28.11 3.80
N ASP A 243 -3.01 -28.98 4.77
CA ASP A 243 -3.14 -30.44 4.58
C ASP A 243 -4.57 -30.85 4.20
N ALA A 244 -5.58 -30.11 4.67
CA ALA A 244 -6.96 -30.32 4.25
C ALA A 244 -7.14 -30.04 2.75
N MET A 245 -6.52 -28.98 2.24
CA MET A 245 -6.55 -28.66 0.82
C MET A 245 -5.78 -29.68 -0.02
N TYR A 246 -4.63 -30.18 0.45
CA TYR A 246 -3.93 -31.28 -0.22
C TYR A 246 -4.77 -32.56 -0.30
N LYS A 247 -5.50 -32.91 0.77
CA LYS A 247 -6.44 -34.04 0.75
C LYS A 247 -7.60 -33.82 -0.22
N TRP A 248 -8.12 -32.59 -0.29
CA TRP A 248 -9.15 -32.25 -1.28
C TRP A 248 -8.63 -32.43 -2.71
N MET A 249 -7.43 -31.89 -3.02
CA MET A 249 -6.81 -32.05 -4.32
C MET A 249 -6.58 -33.53 -4.68
N GLN A 250 -6.11 -34.32 -3.71
CA GLN A 250 -5.95 -35.77 -3.87
C GLN A 250 -7.26 -36.45 -4.25
N ASN A 251 -8.35 -36.13 -3.56
CA ASN A 251 -9.66 -36.71 -3.84
C ASN A 251 -10.14 -36.35 -5.25
N GLU A 252 -10.03 -35.09 -5.67
CA GLU A 252 -10.43 -34.64 -7.01
C GLU A 252 -9.65 -35.35 -8.14
N LEU A 253 -8.34 -35.48 -7.97
CA LEU A 253 -7.50 -36.17 -8.95
C LEU A 253 -7.76 -37.67 -8.98
N ASN A 254 -8.00 -38.30 -7.82
CA ASN A 254 -8.37 -39.72 -7.75
C ASN A 254 -9.72 -40.01 -8.42
N GLN A 255 -10.73 -39.16 -8.21
CA GLN A 255 -12.01 -39.27 -8.95
C GLN A 255 -11.80 -39.17 -10.45
N THR A 256 -10.86 -38.32 -10.87
CA THR A 256 -10.50 -38.19 -12.28
C THR A 256 -9.84 -39.46 -12.82
N LEU A 257 -8.91 -40.08 -12.08
CA LEU A 257 -8.30 -41.37 -12.45
C LEU A 257 -9.33 -42.51 -12.55
N ILE A 258 -10.30 -42.55 -11.63
CA ILE A 258 -11.41 -43.51 -11.68
C ILE A 258 -12.25 -43.28 -12.95
N SER A 259 -12.58 -42.02 -13.27
CA SER A 259 -13.32 -41.68 -14.50
C SER A 259 -12.58 -42.10 -15.77
N MET A 260 -11.25 -42.09 -15.74
CA MET A 260 -10.38 -42.53 -16.84
C MET A 260 -10.13 -44.03 -16.84
N LYS A 261 -10.63 -44.78 -15.84
CA LYS A 261 -10.38 -46.21 -15.63
C LYS A 261 -8.90 -46.54 -15.44
N VAL A 262 -8.11 -45.62 -14.90
CA VAL A 262 -6.70 -45.85 -14.56
C VAL A 262 -6.59 -46.62 -13.24
N ILE A 263 -7.47 -46.32 -12.29
CA ILE A 263 -7.62 -47.02 -11.00
C ILE A 263 -9.10 -47.34 -10.76
N LYS A 264 -9.40 -48.24 -9.82
CA LYS A 264 -10.75 -48.52 -9.32
C LYS A 264 -11.01 -47.78 -8.01
N ALA A 265 -12.29 -47.63 -7.66
CA ALA A 265 -12.67 -47.14 -6.34
C ALA A 265 -12.13 -48.09 -5.25
N GLY A 266 -11.39 -47.53 -4.28
CA GLY A 266 -10.73 -48.29 -3.21
C GLY A 266 -9.27 -48.66 -3.50
N ASP A 267 -8.79 -48.52 -4.73
CA ASP A 267 -7.36 -48.65 -5.02
C ASP A 267 -6.59 -47.47 -4.36
N PRO A 268 -5.30 -47.67 -4.01
CA PRO A 268 -4.44 -46.57 -3.61
C PRO A 268 -4.43 -45.48 -4.70
N GLY A 269 -4.72 -44.24 -4.30
CA GLY A 269 -4.69 -43.08 -5.20
C GLY A 269 -3.31 -42.45 -5.33
N ILE A 270 -3.27 -41.23 -5.87
CA ILE A 270 -2.04 -40.42 -5.95
C ILE A 270 -1.55 -40.13 -4.53
N GLU A 271 -0.25 -40.27 -4.28
CA GLU A 271 0.34 -39.90 -3.00
C GLU A 271 0.32 -38.38 -2.79
N ILE A 272 -0.02 -37.92 -1.57
CA ILE A 272 0.00 -36.49 -1.23
C ILE A 272 1.38 -35.87 -1.48
N ALA A 273 2.47 -36.61 -1.22
CA ALA A 273 3.83 -36.16 -1.52
C ALA A 273 4.03 -35.82 -3.01
N ALA A 274 3.38 -36.56 -3.93
CA ALA A 274 3.46 -36.27 -5.36
C ALA A 274 2.69 -34.99 -5.72
N ILE A 275 1.55 -34.75 -5.07
CA ILE A 275 0.77 -33.50 -5.25
C ILE A 275 1.54 -32.31 -4.69
N LYS A 276 2.15 -32.45 -3.50
CA LYS A 276 3.05 -31.45 -2.91
C LYS A 276 4.22 -31.14 -3.84
N ALA A 277 4.84 -32.17 -4.43
CA ALA A 277 5.96 -32.01 -5.36
C ALA A 277 5.63 -31.18 -6.60
N VAL A 278 4.50 -31.48 -7.26
CA VAL A 278 4.00 -30.70 -8.39
C VAL A 278 3.64 -29.29 -7.92
N THR A 279 2.90 -29.17 -6.80
CA THR A 279 2.48 -27.87 -6.28
C THR A 279 3.67 -26.94 -6.03
N THR A 280 4.73 -27.44 -5.40
CA THR A 280 5.97 -26.68 -5.18
C THR A 280 6.67 -26.29 -6.47
N GLN A 281 6.73 -27.20 -7.46
CA GLN A 281 7.38 -26.94 -8.74
C GLN A 281 6.63 -25.90 -9.57
N GLU A 282 5.29 -25.96 -9.57
CA GLU A 282 4.42 -25.14 -10.42
C GLU A 282 4.15 -23.75 -9.84
N ALA A 283 4.11 -23.61 -8.51
CA ALA A 283 3.65 -22.39 -7.86
C ALA A 283 4.66 -21.22 -7.84
N GLY A 284 5.93 -21.46 -8.16
CA GLY A 284 6.97 -20.41 -8.20
C GLY A 284 7.19 -19.65 -6.88
N GLY A 285 6.69 -20.16 -5.75
CA GLY A 285 6.97 -19.67 -4.39
C GLY A 285 6.00 -18.63 -3.80
N SER A 286 5.08 -18.04 -4.56
CA SER A 286 4.08 -17.10 -4.01
C SER A 286 2.80 -17.06 -4.85
N GLY A 287 1.65 -16.99 -4.18
CA GLY A 287 0.34 -16.85 -4.82
C GLY A 287 -0.19 -15.42 -4.87
N PHE A 288 0.30 -14.57 -3.97
CA PHE A 288 -0.10 -13.17 -3.85
C PHE A 288 1.12 -12.26 -3.99
N VAL A 289 0.90 -11.07 -4.55
CA VAL A 289 1.94 -10.05 -4.74
C VAL A 289 2.00 -9.13 -3.52
N ILE A 290 2.95 -8.19 -3.47
CA ILE A 290 3.21 -7.35 -2.28
C ILE A 290 1.99 -6.58 -1.76
N ASN A 291 1.02 -6.27 -2.63
CA ASN A 291 -0.19 -5.56 -2.28
C ASN A 291 -1.38 -6.47 -1.91
N GLY A 292 -1.17 -7.78 -1.80
CA GLY A 292 -2.18 -8.77 -1.42
C GLY A 292 -3.10 -9.24 -2.56
N LEU A 293 -2.93 -8.77 -3.80
CA LEU A 293 -3.65 -9.30 -4.96
C LEU A 293 -3.03 -10.60 -5.47
N PRO A 294 -3.80 -11.49 -6.11
CA PRO A 294 -3.26 -12.69 -6.75
C PRO A 294 -2.13 -12.37 -7.73
N LYS A 295 -1.14 -13.24 -7.85
CA LYS A 295 -0.17 -13.09 -8.94
C LYS A 295 -0.86 -13.20 -10.29
N ILE A 296 -0.59 -12.28 -11.22
CA ILE A 296 -1.10 -12.37 -12.58
C ILE A 296 -0.01 -12.15 -13.63
N LEU A 297 -0.26 -12.68 -14.83
CA LEU A 297 0.47 -12.32 -16.04
C LEU A 297 -0.55 -11.98 -17.13
N PHE A 298 -0.49 -10.76 -17.67
CA PHE A 298 -1.43 -10.31 -18.69
C PHE A 298 -0.88 -10.56 -20.10
N GLU A 299 -1.66 -11.27 -20.93
CA GLU A 299 -1.28 -11.67 -22.28
C GLU A 299 -1.96 -10.80 -23.35
N ARG A 300 -1.28 -9.73 -23.78
CA ARG A 300 -1.81 -8.78 -24.79
C ARG A 300 -2.24 -9.41 -26.11
N HIS A 301 -1.63 -10.54 -26.48
CA HIS A 301 -1.97 -11.29 -27.69
C HIS A 301 -3.24 -12.11 -27.54
N ILE A 302 -3.50 -12.65 -26.35
CA ILE A 302 -4.78 -13.28 -26.04
C ILE A 302 -5.88 -12.23 -26.01
N PHE A 303 -5.63 -11.06 -25.41
CA PHE A 303 -6.61 -9.96 -25.42
C PHE A 303 -6.93 -9.50 -26.84
N TYR A 304 -5.91 -9.35 -27.70
CA TYR A 304 -6.06 -9.07 -29.13
C TYR A 304 -6.96 -10.11 -29.81
N ASP A 305 -6.69 -11.40 -29.64
CA ASP A 305 -7.51 -12.46 -30.24
C ASP A 305 -8.96 -12.44 -29.75
N LEU A 306 -9.18 -12.19 -28.46
CA LEU A 306 -10.49 -12.20 -27.84
C LEU A 306 -11.36 -10.99 -28.20
N THR A 307 -10.73 -9.88 -28.55
CA THR A 307 -11.40 -8.61 -28.90
C THR A 307 -11.33 -8.29 -30.39
N ALA A 308 -10.82 -9.23 -31.18
CA ALA A 308 -10.76 -9.10 -32.62
C ALA A 308 -12.17 -8.93 -33.23
N PRO A 309 -12.33 -8.03 -34.22
CA PRO A 309 -13.60 -7.89 -34.90
C PRO A 309 -13.97 -9.20 -35.61
N PRO A 310 -15.26 -9.48 -35.79
CA PRO A 310 -15.70 -10.69 -36.48
C PRO A 310 -15.09 -10.76 -37.89
N ALA A 311 -14.81 -11.99 -38.35
CA ALA A 311 -14.27 -12.21 -39.67
C ALA A 311 -15.16 -11.51 -40.73
N PRO A 312 -14.56 -10.80 -41.69
CA PRO A 312 -15.33 -10.07 -42.68
C PRO A 312 -16.15 -11.04 -43.53
N ALA A 313 -17.37 -10.64 -43.91
CA ALA A 313 -18.13 -11.36 -44.93
C ALA A 313 -17.29 -11.49 -46.21
N LYS A 314 -17.48 -12.59 -46.95
CA LYS A 314 -16.72 -12.89 -48.17
C LYS A 314 -16.68 -11.68 -49.12
N GLY A 315 -15.47 -11.25 -49.49
CA GLY A 315 -15.24 -10.10 -50.38
C GLY A 315 -15.20 -8.72 -49.69
N LYS A 316 -15.40 -8.65 -48.36
CA LYS A 316 -15.20 -7.41 -47.58
C LYS A 316 -13.80 -7.38 -46.96
N LYS A 317 -13.25 -6.17 -46.80
CA LYS A 317 -11.97 -5.96 -46.12
C LYS A 317 -12.12 -6.23 -44.62
N PRO A 318 -11.08 -6.77 -43.95
CA PRO A 318 -11.05 -6.87 -42.50
C PRO A 318 -11.24 -5.50 -41.85
N GLN A 319 -11.99 -5.45 -40.76
CA GLN A 319 -12.05 -4.25 -39.94
C GLN A 319 -10.74 -4.11 -39.15
N PRO A 320 -10.24 -2.88 -38.93
CA PRO A 320 -9.12 -2.68 -38.04
C PRO A 320 -9.49 -3.12 -36.62
N HIS A 321 -8.52 -3.64 -35.89
CA HIS A 321 -8.74 -4.05 -34.51
C HIS A 321 -9.11 -2.83 -33.65
N PRO A 322 -10.20 -2.87 -32.86
CA PRO A 322 -10.73 -1.71 -32.15
C PRO A 322 -9.74 -1.12 -31.12
N TYR A 323 -8.89 -1.97 -30.56
CA TYR A 323 -7.95 -1.63 -29.49
C TYR A 323 -6.47 -1.61 -29.91
N ALA A 324 -6.14 -1.74 -31.21
CA ALA A 324 -4.74 -1.77 -31.68
C ALA A 324 -3.94 -0.48 -31.39
N LYS A 325 -4.62 0.62 -31.06
CA LYS A 325 -3.99 1.87 -30.59
C LYS A 325 -3.34 1.76 -29.20
N PHE A 326 -3.55 0.65 -28.48
CA PHE A 326 -2.98 0.38 -27.16
C PHE A 326 -2.04 -0.85 -27.22
N PRO A 327 -0.86 -0.74 -27.84
CA PRO A 327 0.01 -1.89 -28.15
C PRO A 327 0.67 -2.56 -26.92
N ASP A 328 0.59 -1.94 -25.75
CA ASP A 328 1.00 -2.49 -24.46
C ASP A 328 0.02 -3.55 -23.93
N ILE A 329 -1.28 -3.37 -24.20
CA ILE A 329 -2.37 -4.26 -23.76
C ILE A 329 -3.06 -5.03 -24.89
N CYS A 330 -2.85 -4.65 -26.15
CA CYS A 330 -3.52 -5.24 -27.30
C CYS A 330 -2.57 -5.29 -28.51
N ASN A 331 -1.98 -6.45 -28.76
CA ASN A 331 -1.01 -6.65 -29.85
C ASN A 331 -1.02 -8.11 -30.31
N PRO A 332 -1.00 -8.42 -31.62
CA PRO A 332 -0.96 -9.80 -32.08
C PRO A 332 0.29 -10.57 -31.62
N ASP A 333 1.39 -9.87 -31.34
CA ASP A 333 2.61 -10.47 -30.84
C ASP A 333 2.60 -10.58 -29.30
N GLN A 334 3.06 -11.72 -28.78
CA GLN A 334 3.31 -11.91 -27.34
C GLN A 334 4.33 -10.88 -26.80
N GLY A 335 4.35 -10.67 -25.48
CA GLY A 335 5.27 -9.72 -24.84
C GLY A 335 4.62 -8.49 -24.20
N GLY A 336 5.44 -7.44 -24.05
CA GLY A 336 5.06 -6.22 -23.33
C GLY A 336 4.99 -6.41 -21.81
N TYR A 337 5.66 -7.43 -21.27
CA TYR A 337 5.63 -7.77 -19.85
C TYR A 337 6.45 -6.81 -18.97
N ASP A 338 7.31 -5.98 -19.56
CA ASP A 338 8.11 -4.98 -18.85
C ASP A 338 7.92 -3.62 -19.55
N ASN A 339 7.80 -2.56 -18.76
CA ASN A 339 7.74 -1.17 -19.22
C ASN A 339 9.11 -0.47 -19.19
N GLY A 340 10.18 -1.17 -18.85
CA GLY A 340 11.53 -0.63 -18.73
C GLY A 340 11.81 0.05 -17.38
N LEU A 341 10.86 0.08 -16.44
CA LEU A 341 11.06 0.61 -15.08
C LEU A 341 12.10 -0.18 -14.28
N GLY A 342 12.50 -1.37 -14.74
CA GLY A 342 13.67 -2.08 -14.20
C GLY A 342 14.99 -1.28 -14.32
N LYS A 343 15.07 -0.31 -15.25
CA LYS A 343 16.28 0.49 -15.54
C LYS A 343 16.25 1.90 -14.94
N GLU A 344 15.08 2.45 -14.67
CA GLU A 344 14.97 3.75 -14.01
C GLU A 344 15.01 3.57 -12.50
N VAL A 345 16.16 3.92 -11.93
CA VAL A 345 16.29 4.10 -10.48
C VAL A 345 15.51 5.37 -10.14
N PHE A 346 14.21 5.25 -9.89
CA PHE A 346 13.54 6.21 -9.02
C PHE A 346 14.20 6.07 -7.65
N GLY A 347 15.25 6.87 -7.44
CA GLY A 347 15.92 6.97 -6.17
C GLY A 347 14.90 7.42 -5.14
N GLU A 348 14.64 6.52 -4.18
CA GLU A 348 14.13 6.82 -2.84
C GLU A 348 12.97 7.81 -2.79
N VAL A 349 11.73 7.36 -3.00
CA VAL A 349 10.60 7.88 -2.24
C VAL A 349 9.49 6.81 -2.19
N GLU A 350 8.88 6.68 -1.01
CA GLU A 350 7.67 5.92 -0.64
C GLU A 350 7.82 4.41 -0.40
N PHE A 351 7.32 4.02 0.79
CA PHE A 351 7.62 2.82 1.58
C PHE A 351 9.06 2.82 2.11
N GLU A 352 9.26 2.70 3.43
CA GLU A 352 10.58 2.59 4.09
C GLU A 352 11.46 1.40 3.58
N LYS A 353 11.02 0.69 2.52
CA LYS A 353 11.72 -0.35 1.79
C LYS A 353 11.57 -0.16 0.29
N LYS A 354 12.70 -0.17 -0.42
CA LYS A 354 12.78 -0.21 -1.88
C LYS A 354 12.07 -1.47 -2.41
N LEU A 355 11.05 -1.31 -3.27
CA LEU A 355 10.39 -2.43 -3.96
C LEU A 355 11.41 -3.24 -4.79
N SER A 356 11.25 -4.57 -4.84
CA SER A 356 12.08 -5.42 -5.70
C SER A 356 11.71 -5.25 -7.17
N TYR A 357 12.54 -5.80 -8.08
CA TYR A 357 12.20 -5.81 -9.50
C TYR A 357 10.94 -6.64 -9.75
N GLU A 358 10.81 -7.75 -9.05
CA GLU A 358 9.70 -8.68 -9.10
C GLU A 358 8.40 -8.00 -8.67
N ASP A 359 8.41 -7.27 -7.55
CA ASP A 359 7.22 -6.56 -7.07
C ASP A 359 6.78 -5.49 -8.08
N ARG A 360 7.72 -4.74 -8.69
CA ARG A 360 7.39 -3.76 -9.76
C ARG A 360 6.81 -4.43 -11.00
N HIS A 361 7.40 -5.54 -11.43
CA HIS A 361 6.93 -6.29 -12.59
C HIS A 361 5.51 -6.84 -12.37
N GLU A 362 5.23 -7.37 -11.17
CA GLU A 362 3.91 -7.90 -10.79
C GLU A 362 2.85 -6.79 -10.74
N LEU A 363 3.17 -5.64 -10.16
CA LEU A 363 2.26 -4.48 -10.15
C LEU A 363 2.00 -3.95 -11.56
N PHE A 364 3.00 -3.95 -12.44
CA PHE A 364 2.82 -3.55 -13.83
C PHE A 364 1.85 -4.45 -14.61
N GLN A 365 1.77 -5.75 -14.29
CA GLN A 365 0.76 -6.61 -14.91
C GLN A 365 -0.67 -6.18 -14.53
N TYR A 366 -0.88 -5.69 -13.31
CA TYR A 366 -2.18 -5.17 -12.87
C TYR A 366 -2.56 -3.86 -13.58
N GLU A 367 -1.59 -2.97 -13.83
CA GLU A 367 -1.83 -1.77 -14.64
C GLU A 367 -2.34 -2.15 -16.03
N ARG A 368 -1.67 -3.11 -16.70
CA ARG A 368 -2.08 -3.62 -18.03
C ARG A 368 -3.46 -4.26 -17.98
N PHE A 369 -3.69 -5.12 -17.01
CA PHE A 369 -4.97 -5.81 -16.82
C PHE A 369 -6.13 -4.81 -16.62
N VAL A 370 -5.98 -3.83 -15.72
CA VAL A 370 -7.03 -2.84 -15.45
C VAL A 370 -7.29 -1.97 -16.68
N LYS A 371 -6.25 -1.51 -17.39
CA LYS A 371 -6.41 -0.78 -18.65
C LYS A 371 -7.20 -1.58 -19.69
N ALA A 372 -6.90 -2.87 -19.84
CA ALA A 372 -7.64 -3.76 -20.73
C ALA A 372 -9.08 -3.98 -20.26
N ALA A 373 -9.30 -4.12 -18.95
CA ALA A 373 -10.62 -4.36 -18.38
C ALA A 373 -11.58 -3.17 -18.54
N LEU A 374 -11.04 -1.94 -18.61
CA LEU A 374 -11.80 -0.73 -18.97
C LEU A 374 -12.31 -0.75 -20.43
N LEU A 375 -11.69 -1.55 -21.30
CA LEU A 375 -12.11 -1.73 -22.70
C LEU A 375 -13.03 -2.94 -22.86
N ASP A 376 -12.64 -4.07 -22.29
CA ASP A 376 -13.40 -5.33 -22.28
C ASP A 376 -12.98 -6.18 -21.07
N LYS A 377 -13.77 -6.14 -19.99
CA LYS A 377 -13.47 -6.82 -18.72
C LYS A 377 -13.34 -8.34 -18.88
N ASP A 378 -14.27 -8.97 -19.58
CA ASP A 378 -14.30 -10.42 -19.72
C ASP A 378 -13.12 -10.91 -20.56
N ALA A 379 -12.80 -10.22 -21.65
CA ALA A 379 -11.61 -10.52 -22.45
C ALA A 379 -10.32 -10.28 -21.66
N ALA A 380 -10.25 -9.22 -20.85
CA ALA A 380 -9.08 -8.93 -20.02
C ALA A 380 -8.84 -10.02 -18.98
N ILE A 381 -9.88 -10.47 -18.28
CA ILE A 381 -9.76 -11.55 -17.29
C ILE A 381 -9.30 -12.85 -17.97
N ARG A 382 -9.90 -13.18 -19.12
CA ARG A 382 -9.55 -14.35 -19.94
C ARG A 382 -8.14 -14.30 -20.52
N ALA A 383 -7.59 -13.10 -20.70
CA ALA A 383 -6.21 -12.87 -21.14
C ALA A 383 -5.19 -12.90 -19.99
N CYS A 384 -5.61 -13.14 -18.74
CA CYS A 384 -4.72 -13.26 -17.60
C CYS A 384 -4.48 -14.72 -17.20
N SER A 385 -3.22 -15.02 -16.86
CA SER A 385 -2.86 -16.15 -16.01
C SER A 385 -3.04 -15.75 -14.55
N TRP A 386 -3.65 -16.60 -13.73
CA TRP A 386 -4.04 -16.26 -12.35
C TRP A 386 -3.38 -17.15 -11.29
N GLY A 387 -3.04 -16.52 -10.17
CA GLY A 387 -2.59 -17.14 -8.94
C GLY A 387 -1.22 -17.80 -9.03
N ALA A 388 -0.90 -18.59 -8.01
CA ALA A 388 0.38 -19.26 -7.86
C ALA A 388 0.78 -20.13 -9.07
N PHE A 389 -0.20 -20.83 -9.63
CA PHE A 389 0.02 -21.82 -10.70
C PHE A 389 -0.05 -21.23 -12.12
N GLN A 390 -0.25 -19.91 -12.23
CA GLN A 390 -0.26 -19.18 -13.50
C GLN A 390 -1.19 -19.81 -14.56
N VAL A 391 -2.40 -20.22 -14.15
CA VAL A 391 -3.38 -20.83 -15.07
C VAL A 391 -4.09 -19.74 -15.87
N ILE A 392 -4.01 -19.82 -17.20
CA ILE A 392 -4.68 -18.90 -18.12
C ILE A 392 -6.21 -19.07 -18.08
N ALA A 393 -6.96 -17.99 -17.87
CA ALA A 393 -8.42 -18.05 -17.72
C ALA A 393 -9.20 -18.11 -19.06
N LYS A 394 -8.52 -18.10 -20.21
CA LYS A 394 -9.14 -18.06 -21.54
C LYS A 394 -10.29 -19.09 -21.72
N PRO A 395 -10.13 -20.36 -21.32
CA PRO A 395 -11.19 -21.37 -21.42
C PRO A 395 -11.97 -21.55 -20.11
N TYR A 396 -12.35 -20.46 -19.42
CA TYR A 396 -12.97 -20.52 -18.08
C TYR A 396 -14.13 -21.53 -17.94
N ALA A 397 -14.98 -21.65 -18.97
CA ALA A 397 -16.10 -22.57 -18.98
C ALA A 397 -15.67 -24.06 -18.97
N GLU A 398 -14.53 -24.39 -19.58
CA GLU A 398 -13.97 -25.76 -19.53
C GLU A 398 -13.52 -26.12 -18.11
N PHE A 399 -13.10 -25.13 -17.33
CA PHE A 399 -12.73 -25.31 -15.93
C PHE A 399 -13.94 -25.36 -14.99
N GLY A 400 -15.17 -25.25 -15.53
CA GLY A 400 -16.42 -25.37 -14.78
C GLY A 400 -16.91 -24.07 -14.17
N TYR A 401 -16.32 -22.93 -14.53
CA TYR A 401 -16.76 -21.62 -14.05
C TYR A 401 -17.85 -21.03 -14.95
N SER A 402 -18.81 -20.34 -14.35
CA SER A 402 -19.94 -19.71 -15.03
C SER A 402 -19.57 -18.41 -15.75
N SER A 403 -18.51 -17.73 -15.31
CA SER A 403 -18.02 -16.48 -15.89
C SER A 403 -16.51 -16.29 -15.71
N PRO A 404 -15.86 -15.42 -16.50
CA PRO A 404 -14.47 -15.03 -16.26
C PRO A 404 -14.27 -14.44 -14.86
N SER A 405 -15.20 -13.58 -14.41
CA SER A 405 -15.17 -12.98 -13.06
C SER A 405 -15.10 -14.02 -11.95
N GLU A 406 -15.80 -15.15 -12.09
CA GLU A 406 -15.78 -16.21 -11.08
C GLU A 406 -14.39 -16.82 -10.90
N ILE A 407 -13.60 -16.98 -11.98
CA ILE A 407 -12.20 -17.41 -11.88
C ILE A 407 -11.37 -16.38 -11.11
N ALA A 408 -11.45 -15.11 -11.54
CA ALA A 408 -10.68 -14.05 -10.93
C ALA A 408 -11.00 -13.93 -9.43
N ASN A 409 -12.28 -13.93 -9.06
CA ASN A 409 -12.75 -13.84 -7.68
C ASN A 409 -12.37 -15.07 -6.85
N THR A 410 -12.40 -16.27 -7.44
CA THR A 410 -11.90 -17.48 -6.78
C THR A 410 -10.43 -17.33 -6.40
N CYS A 411 -9.60 -16.77 -7.28
CA CYS A 411 -8.19 -16.50 -6.97
C CYS A 411 -8.01 -15.37 -5.96
N MET A 412 -8.82 -14.30 -6.04
CA MET A 412 -8.77 -13.20 -5.06
C MET A 412 -9.12 -13.63 -3.64
N GLU A 413 -9.93 -14.68 -3.49
CA GLU A 413 -10.39 -15.16 -2.20
C GLU A 413 -9.27 -15.81 -1.36
N SER A 414 -8.42 -16.67 -1.96
CA SER A 414 -7.46 -17.47 -1.19
C SER A 414 -6.48 -18.29 -2.04
N ILE A 415 -5.41 -18.80 -1.39
CA ILE A 415 -4.55 -19.86 -1.95
C ILE A 415 -5.37 -21.13 -2.29
N ASP A 416 -6.37 -21.49 -1.48
CA ASP A 416 -7.26 -22.61 -1.79
C ASP A 416 -7.99 -22.39 -3.12
N GLY A 417 -8.39 -21.14 -3.41
CA GLY A 417 -8.91 -20.74 -4.71
C GLY A 417 -7.93 -20.95 -5.86
N HIS A 418 -6.65 -20.61 -5.68
CA HIS A 418 -5.60 -20.93 -6.66
C HIS A 418 -5.49 -22.44 -6.89
N CYS A 419 -5.54 -23.25 -5.83
CA CYS A 419 -5.50 -24.70 -5.92
C CYS A 419 -6.74 -25.27 -6.64
N ARG A 420 -7.93 -24.72 -6.42
CA ARG A 420 -9.16 -25.13 -7.16
C ARG A 420 -9.01 -24.88 -8.65
N LEU A 421 -8.52 -23.71 -9.05
CA LEU A 421 -8.25 -23.39 -10.45
C LEU A 421 -7.19 -24.33 -11.06
N PHE A 422 -6.12 -24.63 -10.32
CA PHE A 422 -5.07 -25.56 -10.76
C PHE A 422 -5.60 -26.98 -10.98
N ILE A 423 -6.42 -27.50 -10.07
CA ILE A 423 -7.04 -28.82 -10.23
C ILE A 423 -8.04 -28.82 -11.40
N ALA A 424 -8.82 -27.76 -11.57
CA ALA A 424 -9.71 -27.63 -12.73
C ALA A 424 -8.91 -27.64 -14.05
N PHE A 425 -7.78 -26.94 -14.09
CA PHE A 425 -6.86 -26.98 -15.22
C PHE A 425 -6.28 -28.38 -15.48
N LEU A 426 -5.82 -29.09 -14.46
CA LEU A 426 -5.33 -30.47 -14.62
C LEU A 426 -6.43 -31.42 -15.14
N LYS A 427 -7.70 -31.18 -14.78
CA LYS A 427 -8.85 -31.97 -15.22
C LYS A 427 -9.33 -31.61 -16.64
N SER A 428 -8.87 -30.49 -17.20
CA SER A 428 -9.18 -30.07 -18.58
C SER A 428 -8.81 -31.13 -19.60
N LYS A 429 -9.48 -31.12 -20.76
CA LYS A 429 -9.34 -32.16 -21.78
C LYS A 429 -7.88 -32.40 -22.18
N ASP A 430 -7.12 -31.32 -22.33
CA ASP A 430 -5.75 -31.35 -22.82
C ASP A 430 -4.74 -31.77 -21.74
N LYS A 431 -5.05 -31.55 -20.46
CA LYS A 431 -4.14 -31.83 -19.34
C LYS A 431 -4.49 -33.10 -18.56
N LYS A 432 -5.72 -33.60 -18.71
CA LYS A 432 -6.25 -34.76 -17.96
C LYS A 432 -5.34 -35.98 -17.99
N SER A 433 -4.66 -36.22 -19.11
CA SER A 433 -3.72 -37.35 -19.24
C SER A 433 -2.47 -37.25 -18.36
N ALA A 434 -2.07 -36.03 -17.94
CA ALA A 434 -0.95 -35.82 -17.03
C ALA A 434 -1.23 -36.42 -15.64
N ILE A 435 -2.49 -36.46 -15.19
CA ILE A 435 -2.89 -37.00 -13.89
C ILE A 435 -2.47 -38.46 -13.75
N ALA A 436 -2.60 -39.27 -14.81
CA ALA A 436 -2.14 -40.65 -14.82
C ALA A 436 -0.61 -40.77 -14.71
N SER A 437 0.14 -39.83 -15.29
CA SER A 437 1.59 -39.78 -15.15
C SER A 437 2.01 -39.37 -13.74
N LEU A 438 1.29 -38.45 -13.10
CA LEU A 438 1.50 -38.08 -11.71
C LEU A 438 1.27 -39.27 -10.76
N TYR A 439 0.19 -40.01 -10.96
CA TYR A 439 -0.10 -41.24 -10.22
C TYR A 439 1.04 -42.26 -10.32
N ASN A 440 1.54 -42.49 -11.54
CA ASN A 440 2.65 -43.40 -11.79
C ASN A 440 4.04 -42.80 -11.46
N LYS A 441 4.10 -41.56 -10.96
CA LYS A 441 5.34 -40.82 -10.65
C LYS A 441 6.28 -40.73 -11.87
N ASN A 442 5.70 -40.74 -13.07
CA ASN A 442 6.44 -40.54 -14.31
C ASN A 442 6.56 -39.03 -14.57
N TRP A 443 7.57 -38.43 -13.93
CA TRP A 443 7.80 -36.98 -13.92
C TRP A 443 8.08 -36.40 -15.30
N GLU A 444 8.77 -37.14 -16.18
CA GLU A 444 9.04 -36.71 -17.56
C GLU A 444 7.76 -36.65 -18.39
N ASP A 445 6.93 -37.69 -18.31
CA ASP A 445 5.65 -37.70 -19.00
C ASP A 445 4.71 -36.64 -18.45
N PHE A 446 4.66 -36.48 -17.11
CA PHE A 446 3.87 -35.44 -16.48
C PHE A 446 4.27 -34.08 -17.03
N THR A 447 5.56 -33.76 -17.00
CA THR A 447 6.10 -32.49 -17.51
C THR A 447 5.79 -32.32 -19.00
N THR A 448 5.93 -33.38 -19.80
CA THR A 448 5.64 -33.34 -21.24
C THR A 448 4.16 -33.07 -21.52
N LYS A 449 3.25 -33.69 -20.76
CA LYS A 449 1.79 -33.50 -20.93
C LYS A 449 1.32 -32.15 -20.36
N TYR A 450 1.96 -31.70 -19.28
CA TYR A 450 1.63 -30.45 -18.60
C TYR A 450 2.20 -29.22 -19.34
N ASN A 451 3.49 -29.20 -19.65
CA ASN A 451 4.20 -28.06 -20.28
C ASN A 451 4.37 -28.17 -21.81
N GLY A 452 4.11 -29.34 -22.40
CA GLY A 452 4.44 -29.62 -23.80
C GLY A 452 5.91 -30.01 -24.01
N GLY A 453 6.24 -30.65 -25.13
CA GLY A 453 7.56 -31.28 -25.34
C GLY A 453 8.79 -30.34 -25.30
N GLY A 454 8.60 -29.03 -25.46
CA GLY A 454 9.68 -28.04 -25.48
C GLY A 454 10.42 -27.86 -24.16
N TRP A 455 9.86 -28.34 -23.04
CA TRP A 455 10.46 -28.21 -21.70
C TRP A 455 11.89 -28.78 -21.63
N ARG A 456 12.20 -29.81 -22.41
CA ARG A 456 13.54 -30.43 -22.42
C ARG A 456 14.64 -29.47 -22.87
N THR A 457 14.30 -28.46 -23.65
CA THR A 457 15.25 -27.44 -24.12
C THR A 457 15.18 -26.19 -23.24
N THR A 458 13.99 -25.77 -22.83
CA THR A 458 13.81 -24.51 -22.08
C THR A 458 14.07 -24.66 -20.58
N ASN A 459 13.80 -25.83 -19.99
CA ASN A 459 14.00 -26.12 -18.58
C ASN A 459 14.27 -27.63 -18.36
N PRO A 460 15.46 -28.14 -18.72
CA PRO A 460 15.77 -29.58 -18.68
C PRO A 460 15.70 -30.20 -17.28
N ASP A 461 15.81 -29.40 -16.21
CA ASP A 461 15.79 -29.88 -14.83
C ASP A 461 14.37 -30.01 -14.25
N TYR A 462 13.33 -29.69 -15.02
CA TYR A 462 11.95 -29.63 -14.52
C TYR A 462 11.50 -30.95 -13.88
N ALA A 463 11.65 -32.06 -14.61
CA ALA A 463 11.25 -33.38 -14.13
C ALA A 463 12.12 -33.87 -12.95
N SER A 464 13.41 -33.55 -12.95
CA SER A 464 14.34 -33.94 -11.88
C SER A 464 14.08 -33.15 -10.59
N ASN A 465 13.72 -31.87 -10.70
CA ASN A 465 13.30 -31.03 -9.57
C ASN A 465 12.00 -31.54 -8.95
N MET A 466 11.02 -31.92 -9.78
CA MET A 466 9.76 -32.49 -9.30
C MET A 466 9.99 -33.81 -8.55
N LYS A 467 10.86 -34.69 -9.06
CA LYS A 467 11.29 -35.90 -8.36
C LYS A 467 11.96 -35.58 -7.03
N ARG A 468 12.86 -34.60 -6.99
CA ARG A 468 13.55 -34.17 -5.76
C ARG A 468 12.56 -33.65 -4.72
N ASN A 469 11.60 -32.84 -5.13
CA ASN A 469 10.54 -32.34 -4.25
C ASN A 469 9.72 -33.50 -3.68
N TYR A 470 9.37 -34.50 -4.50
CA TYR A 470 8.65 -35.69 -4.05
C TYR A 470 9.39 -36.44 -2.95
N GLU A 471 10.69 -36.71 -3.13
CA GLU A 471 11.49 -37.40 -2.11
C GLU A 471 11.65 -36.58 -0.82
N ASN A 472 11.59 -35.24 -0.89
CA ASN A 472 11.65 -34.39 0.31
C ASN A 472 10.35 -34.41 1.14
N PHE A 473 9.21 -34.76 0.52
CA PHE A 473 7.90 -34.82 1.20
C PHE A 473 7.51 -36.22 1.67
N LYS A 474 8.36 -37.21 1.38
CA LYS A 474 8.19 -38.60 1.78
C LYS A 474 9.00 -38.87 3.05
#